data_AF-A0A550CNT0-F1
#
_entry.id   AF-A0A550CNT0-F1
#
_cell.length_a   1.000
_cell.length_b   1.000
_cell.length_c   1.000
_cell.angle_alpha   90.00
_cell.angle_beta   90.00
_cell.angle_gamma   90.00
#
_symmetry.space_group_name_H-M   'P 1'
#
loop_
_entity.id
_entity.type
_entity.pdbx_description
1 polymer ?
#
loop_
_entity_poly.entity_id
_entity_poly.type
_entity_poly.pdbx_seq_one_letter_code
_entity_poly.pdbx_strand_id
1 'polypeptide(L)'
;MFMFAERFSRVGSSELKALHNALADLSVSTDALRTPLNKKVKSIVGRGHALCLLEGDPPFAATAQELSDNEECLRGVLTALGAVGIIYNRRHGELATLIDKPPIPLDNLFSWIDFIHPIHRRTMPSHSSGHNVVSAVSSLLSALLCCTNAYMAVFVQESPRVMLLTLDIWLHYPTYLRGAAGGHATAAVSISRAMLGLFIQVSDGLSLAVLITELMRLLDGRPQRLLRYIAAQTRSLERLEISPDAPYVWDEHFAAALLVLTNPNFDGILVHRRSLQPIIANAQRCLSDFENPNYRGATESATRILCHLMTNTLDYRNTVRAVEAGVFDFMMKLRVRAKDLPSLIRLEGHIMDSFWLSSVLRAFYRRHKDILDSPLMDDVVPEYGKAVLPTFALRWNTYREVMKESKEWKSLLPCGNRDMTRHGLEVNPCICGDIFYCSKLCQRDDWNAGHRGECCRANNVWGLQDVLTLEDSVFLIGRVQTAIACAADTLESRLAALKLQPGEQPRIHVHMGGSPEGADEFGCLVCVEPARYPREDITVQIHLLLGQFTVRRLMPFVHHLDAFKAEELAENSA
;
A
#
# COMPACT_ATOMS: atom_id res chain seq x y z
N MET A 1 -41.63 -19.26 14.04
CA MET A 1 -40.63 -18.30 13.51
C MET A 1 -39.22 -18.82 13.72
N PHE A 2 -38.75 -19.03 14.96
CA PHE A 2 -37.57 -19.86 15.21
C PHE A 2 -38.01 -21.33 15.38
N MET A 3 -37.47 -22.24 14.56
CA MET A 3 -37.87 -23.66 14.56
C MET A 3 -37.72 -24.33 15.94
N PHE A 4 -36.76 -23.87 16.75
CA PHE A 4 -36.43 -24.46 18.05
C PHE A 4 -36.61 -23.52 19.24
N ALA A 5 -37.41 -22.45 19.11
CA ALA A 5 -37.64 -21.49 20.21
C ALA A 5 -38.17 -22.18 21.48
N GLU A 6 -39.19 -23.03 21.38
CA GLU A 6 -39.77 -23.71 22.54
C GLU A 6 -38.75 -24.64 23.24
N ARG A 7 -37.96 -25.39 22.44
CA ARG A 7 -36.87 -26.25 22.95
C ARG A 7 -35.80 -25.41 23.65
N PHE A 8 -35.47 -24.25 23.09
CA PHE A 8 -34.51 -23.32 23.68
C PHE A 8 -34.99 -22.75 25.01
N SER A 9 -36.23 -22.26 25.07
CA SER A 9 -36.82 -21.73 26.31
C SER A 9 -36.92 -22.78 27.42
N ARG A 10 -37.22 -24.05 27.07
CA ARG A 10 -37.39 -25.11 28.06
C ARG A 10 -36.08 -25.61 28.67
N VAL A 11 -35.04 -25.81 27.85
CA VAL A 11 -33.78 -26.46 28.28
C VAL A 11 -32.55 -25.81 27.65
N GLY A 12 -32.63 -25.36 26.40
CA GLY A 12 -31.47 -24.87 25.65
C GLY A 12 -30.79 -23.65 26.28
N SER A 13 -31.56 -22.69 26.83
CA SER A 13 -31.02 -21.48 27.45
C SER A 13 -30.13 -21.80 28.67
N SER A 14 -30.59 -22.70 29.56
CA SER A 14 -29.79 -23.12 30.72
C SER A 14 -28.55 -23.92 30.33
N GLU A 15 -28.65 -24.78 29.31
CA GLU A 15 -27.50 -25.54 28.84
C GLU A 15 -26.47 -24.67 28.12
N LEU A 16 -26.93 -23.69 27.33
CA LEU A 16 -26.06 -22.72 26.68
C LEU A 16 -25.30 -21.89 27.71
N LYS A 17 -25.95 -21.45 28.78
CA LYS A 17 -25.29 -20.78 29.90
C LYS A 17 -24.26 -21.69 30.57
N ALA A 18 -24.60 -22.97 30.81
CA ALA A 18 -23.67 -23.94 31.37
C ALA A 18 -22.46 -24.21 30.45
N LEU A 19 -22.68 -24.25 29.14
CA LEU A 19 -21.62 -24.38 28.12
C LEU A 19 -20.69 -23.17 28.15
N HIS A 20 -21.27 -21.96 28.11
CA HIS A 20 -20.51 -20.72 28.15
C HIS A 20 -19.64 -20.62 29.41
N ASN A 21 -20.20 -20.92 30.57
CA ASN A 21 -19.45 -20.94 31.84
C ASN A 21 -18.31 -21.97 31.79
N ALA A 22 -18.57 -23.19 31.30
CA ALA A 22 -17.53 -24.21 31.19
C ALA A 22 -16.39 -23.80 30.24
N LEU A 23 -16.71 -23.11 29.14
CA LEU A 23 -15.72 -22.58 28.20
C LEU A 23 -14.92 -21.41 28.79
N ALA A 24 -15.57 -20.54 29.56
CA ALA A 24 -14.91 -19.45 30.29
C ALA A 24 -13.95 -20.00 31.36
N ASP A 25 -14.41 -20.95 32.18
CA ASP A 25 -13.58 -21.63 33.19
C ASP A 25 -12.36 -22.29 32.53
N LEU A 26 -12.56 -22.95 31.38
CA LEU A 26 -11.49 -23.59 30.64
C LEU A 26 -10.44 -22.57 30.13
N SER A 27 -10.77 -21.28 30.03
CA SER A 27 -9.88 -20.21 29.55
C SER A 27 -8.93 -19.71 30.62
N VAL A 28 -9.27 -19.91 31.88
CA VAL A 28 -8.44 -19.53 33.03
C VAL A 28 -7.89 -20.73 33.81
N SER A 29 -8.31 -21.96 33.47
CA SER A 29 -7.97 -23.17 34.21
C SER A 29 -6.54 -23.70 33.99
N THR A 30 -5.96 -24.21 35.08
CA THR A 30 -4.72 -24.99 35.10
C THR A 30 -4.91 -26.36 34.43
N ASP A 31 -3.80 -27.02 34.07
CA ASP A 31 -3.84 -28.30 33.33
C ASP A 31 -4.64 -29.40 34.05
N ALA A 32 -4.64 -29.43 35.38
CA ALA A 32 -5.38 -30.43 36.17
C ALA A 32 -6.91 -30.33 35.99
N LEU A 33 -7.45 -29.13 35.77
CA LEU A 33 -8.90 -28.91 35.62
C LEU A 33 -9.37 -28.97 34.16
N ARG A 34 -8.45 -28.98 33.19
CA ARG A 34 -8.79 -28.96 31.75
C ARG A 34 -9.54 -30.21 31.32
N THR A 35 -9.10 -31.40 31.70
CA THR A 35 -9.76 -32.66 31.30
C THR A 35 -11.20 -32.79 31.81
N PRO A 36 -11.51 -32.55 33.10
CA PRO A 36 -12.91 -32.52 33.57
C PRO A 36 -13.78 -31.50 32.83
N LEU A 37 -13.26 -30.29 32.58
CA LEU A 37 -13.99 -29.25 31.87
C LEU A 37 -14.21 -29.59 30.40
N ASN A 38 -13.22 -30.18 29.71
CA ASN A 38 -13.36 -30.67 28.34
C ASN A 38 -14.43 -31.77 28.25
N LYS A 39 -14.45 -32.73 29.19
CA LYS A 39 -15.51 -33.75 29.27
C LYS A 39 -16.89 -33.13 29.47
N LYS A 40 -16.98 -32.11 30.34
CA LYS A 40 -18.22 -31.35 30.56
C LYS A 40 -18.68 -30.63 29.29
N VAL A 41 -17.79 -29.93 28.59
CA VAL A 41 -18.06 -29.25 27.32
C VAL A 41 -18.56 -30.26 26.28
N LYS A 42 -17.83 -31.37 26.06
CA LYS A 42 -18.24 -32.44 25.13
C LYS A 42 -19.60 -33.03 25.49
N SER A 43 -19.87 -33.24 26.78
CA SER A 43 -21.15 -33.76 27.25
C SER A 43 -22.29 -32.80 26.95
N ILE A 44 -22.13 -31.49 27.20
CA ILE A 44 -23.16 -30.49 26.90
C ILE A 44 -23.39 -30.38 25.39
N VAL A 45 -22.32 -30.27 24.61
CA VAL A 45 -22.39 -30.19 23.14
C VAL A 45 -23.03 -31.45 22.55
N GLY A 46 -22.67 -32.64 23.04
CA GLY A 46 -23.20 -33.91 22.56
C GLY A 46 -24.71 -34.11 22.81
N ARG A 47 -25.32 -33.37 23.75
CA ARG A 47 -26.78 -33.38 23.94
C ARG A 47 -27.53 -32.48 22.95
N GLY A 48 -26.85 -31.55 22.29
CA GLY A 48 -27.40 -30.66 21.26
C GLY A 48 -28.35 -29.55 21.74
N HIS A 49 -28.87 -29.57 22.98
CA HIS A 49 -29.83 -28.53 23.40
C HIS A 49 -29.22 -27.14 23.51
N ALA A 50 -27.96 -27.04 23.93
CA ALA A 50 -27.25 -25.75 24.03
C ALA A 50 -27.16 -25.00 22.68
N LEU A 51 -27.09 -25.73 21.55
CA LEU A 51 -26.89 -25.17 20.21
C LEU A 51 -28.12 -25.32 19.31
N CYS A 52 -29.26 -25.77 19.85
CA CYS A 52 -30.44 -26.11 19.05
C CYS A 52 -30.99 -24.95 18.20
N LEU A 53 -30.78 -23.69 18.59
CA LEU A 53 -31.18 -22.55 17.76
C LEU A 53 -30.41 -22.49 16.44
N LEU A 54 -29.15 -22.94 16.42
CA LEU A 54 -28.30 -22.95 15.23
C LEU A 54 -28.57 -24.15 14.31
N GLU A 55 -29.31 -25.16 14.79
CA GLU A 55 -29.68 -26.35 14.00
C GLU A 55 -30.74 -26.01 12.94
N GLY A 56 -31.62 -25.04 13.21
CA GLY A 56 -32.70 -24.65 12.30
C GLY A 56 -32.32 -23.52 11.35
N ASP A 57 -33.09 -23.34 10.29
CA ASP A 57 -32.90 -22.23 9.37
C ASP A 57 -33.16 -20.87 10.07
N PRO A 58 -32.36 -19.84 9.77
CA PRO A 58 -32.64 -18.49 10.23
C PRO A 58 -33.97 -17.99 9.66
N PRO A 59 -34.75 -17.21 10.42
CA PRO A 59 -36.07 -16.75 9.98
C PRO A 59 -35.94 -15.58 8.98
N PHE A 60 -35.43 -15.83 7.77
CA PHE A 60 -35.15 -14.77 6.77
C PHE A 60 -36.36 -13.93 6.37
N ALA A 61 -37.58 -14.46 6.53
CA ALA A 61 -38.84 -13.80 6.25
C ALA A 61 -39.41 -13.00 7.44
N ALA A 62 -38.80 -13.08 8.63
CA ALA A 62 -39.28 -12.36 9.80
C ALA A 62 -39.13 -10.85 9.64
N THR A 63 -40.15 -10.12 10.08
CA THR A 63 -40.17 -8.67 10.19
C THR A 63 -39.34 -8.19 11.38
N ALA A 64 -38.97 -6.90 11.37
CA ALA A 64 -38.23 -6.30 12.49
C ALA A 64 -38.99 -6.40 13.83
N GLN A 65 -40.33 -6.30 13.79
CA GLN A 65 -41.18 -6.45 14.98
C GLN A 65 -41.11 -7.87 15.53
N GLU A 66 -41.27 -8.89 14.68
CA GLU A 66 -41.23 -10.27 15.16
C GLU A 66 -39.84 -10.63 15.73
N LEU A 67 -38.76 -10.10 15.13
CA LEU A 67 -37.40 -10.23 15.69
C LEU A 67 -37.27 -9.54 17.05
N SER A 68 -37.88 -8.37 17.23
CA SER A 68 -37.96 -7.69 18.53
C SER A 68 -38.70 -8.54 19.57
N ASP A 69 -39.82 -9.15 19.18
CA ASP A 69 -40.63 -9.99 20.06
C ASP A 69 -39.89 -11.27 20.49
N ASN A 70 -38.82 -11.63 19.77
CA ASN A 70 -38.00 -12.82 20.00
C ASN A 70 -36.54 -12.47 20.33
N GLU A 71 -36.31 -11.32 20.98
CA GLU A 71 -34.97 -10.83 21.33
C GLU A 71 -34.15 -11.86 22.13
N GLU A 72 -34.78 -12.63 23.01
CA GLU A 72 -34.12 -13.68 23.80
C GLU A 72 -33.53 -14.79 22.93
N CYS A 73 -34.26 -15.23 21.90
CA CYS A 73 -33.76 -16.23 20.96
C CYS A 73 -32.56 -15.68 20.18
N LEU A 74 -32.60 -14.43 19.73
CA LEU A 74 -31.48 -13.79 19.04
C LEU A 74 -30.25 -13.64 19.95
N ARG A 75 -30.44 -13.28 21.22
CA ARG A 75 -29.35 -13.28 22.22
C ARG A 75 -28.79 -14.67 22.47
N GLY A 76 -29.66 -15.68 22.45
CA GLY A 76 -29.29 -17.10 22.48
C GLY A 76 -28.42 -17.48 21.29
N VAL A 77 -28.81 -17.12 20.07
CA VAL A 77 -28.03 -17.32 18.84
C VAL A 77 -26.65 -16.69 18.97
N LEU A 78 -26.55 -15.41 19.38
CA LEU A 78 -25.25 -14.73 19.53
C LEU A 78 -24.35 -15.42 20.55
N THR A 79 -24.93 -15.86 21.68
CA THR A 79 -24.20 -16.58 22.72
C THR A 79 -23.73 -17.96 22.22
N ALA A 80 -24.57 -18.66 21.45
CA ALA A 80 -24.25 -19.93 20.83
C ALA A 80 -23.12 -19.79 19.79
N LEU A 81 -23.16 -18.77 18.92
CA LEU A 81 -22.09 -18.47 17.97
C LEU A 81 -20.77 -18.17 18.68
N GLY A 82 -20.81 -17.39 19.77
CA GLY A 82 -19.64 -17.15 20.61
C GLY A 82 -19.07 -18.43 21.21
N ALA A 83 -19.93 -19.32 21.75
CA ALA A 83 -19.51 -20.62 22.27
C ALA A 83 -18.87 -21.51 21.20
N VAL A 84 -19.45 -21.57 20.00
CA VAL A 84 -18.88 -22.28 18.85
C VAL A 84 -17.51 -21.69 18.47
N GLY A 85 -17.38 -20.36 18.43
CA GLY A 85 -16.10 -19.70 18.17
C GLY A 85 -15.00 -20.09 19.17
N ILE A 86 -15.33 -20.19 20.47
CA ILE A 86 -14.38 -20.64 21.49
C ILE A 86 -13.96 -22.11 21.26
N ILE A 87 -14.89 -22.98 20.85
CA ILE A 87 -14.59 -24.38 20.52
C ILE A 87 -13.61 -24.45 19.35
N TYR A 88 -13.85 -23.71 18.26
CA TYR A 88 -12.96 -23.67 17.09
C TYR A 88 -11.58 -23.07 17.40
N ASN A 89 -11.51 -22.04 18.25
CA ASN A 89 -10.23 -21.48 18.71
C ASN A 89 -9.40 -22.49 19.50
N ARG A 90 -10.02 -23.50 20.11
CA ARG A 90 -9.37 -24.57 20.88
C ARG A 90 -9.17 -25.84 20.07
N ARG A 91 -8.71 -25.69 18.83
CA ARG A 91 -8.45 -26.81 17.91
C ARG A 91 -7.38 -27.81 18.35
N HIS A 92 -6.61 -27.48 19.39
CA HIS A 92 -5.59 -28.36 19.93
C HIS A 92 -6.11 -29.09 21.18
N GLY A 93 -5.76 -30.36 21.33
CA GLY A 93 -6.09 -31.18 22.49
C GLY A 93 -7.46 -31.84 22.40
N GLU A 94 -8.09 -32.06 23.56
CA GLU A 94 -9.28 -32.92 23.65
C GLU A 94 -10.48 -32.41 22.85
N LEU A 95 -10.64 -31.10 22.63
CA LEU A 95 -11.76 -30.55 21.86
C LEU A 95 -11.62 -30.71 20.34
N ALA A 96 -10.45 -31.13 19.82
CA ALA A 96 -10.23 -31.34 18.38
C ALA A 96 -11.28 -32.29 17.75
N THR A 97 -11.71 -33.31 18.50
CA THR A 97 -12.76 -34.25 18.05
C THR A 97 -14.11 -33.59 17.74
N LEU A 98 -14.41 -32.42 18.34
CA LEU A 98 -15.61 -31.64 18.03
C LEU A 98 -15.45 -30.80 16.75
N ILE A 99 -14.23 -30.61 16.25
CA ILE A 99 -13.97 -29.93 14.98
C ILE A 99 -14.02 -30.92 13.83
N ASP A 100 -13.59 -32.17 14.05
CA ASP A 100 -13.71 -33.26 13.08
C ASP A 100 -15.18 -33.65 12.84
N LYS A 101 -16.01 -33.47 13.88
CA LYS A 101 -17.47 -33.64 13.82
C LYS A 101 -18.12 -32.35 14.35
N PRO A 102 -18.18 -31.29 13.52
CA PRO A 102 -18.66 -29.99 13.94
C PRO A 102 -20.08 -30.13 14.52
N PRO A 103 -20.35 -29.52 15.70
CA PRO A 103 -21.64 -29.71 16.37
C PRO A 103 -22.80 -29.09 15.61
N ILE A 104 -22.50 -28.14 14.71
CA ILE A 104 -23.43 -27.54 13.77
C ILE A 104 -22.77 -27.59 12.39
N PRO A 105 -23.47 -28.04 11.32
CA PRO A 105 -22.95 -27.98 9.95
C PRO A 105 -22.51 -26.56 9.57
N LEU A 106 -21.43 -26.44 8.78
CA LEU A 106 -20.93 -25.13 8.38
C LEU A 106 -21.97 -24.32 7.59
N ASP A 107 -22.75 -24.96 6.72
CA ASP A 107 -23.82 -24.29 5.96
C ASP A 107 -24.85 -23.63 6.88
N ASN A 108 -25.25 -24.31 7.95
CA ASN A 108 -26.18 -23.78 8.93
C ASN A 108 -25.54 -22.62 9.71
N LEU A 109 -24.28 -22.77 10.15
CA LEU A 109 -23.54 -21.70 10.82
C LEU A 109 -23.44 -20.45 9.95
N PHE A 110 -23.07 -20.59 8.67
CA PHE A 110 -22.95 -19.46 7.75
C PHE A 110 -24.29 -18.88 7.34
N SER A 111 -25.36 -19.66 7.29
CA SER A 111 -26.73 -19.13 7.13
C SER A 111 -27.10 -18.21 8.30
N TRP A 112 -26.76 -18.60 9.53
CA TRP A 112 -26.95 -17.76 10.72
C TRP A 112 -26.07 -16.52 10.72
N ILE A 113 -24.78 -16.65 10.39
CA ILE A 113 -23.86 -15.51 10.24
C ILE A 113 -24.41 -14.53 9.22
N ASP A 114 -24.85 -15.03 8.06
CA ASP A 114 -25.43 -14.23 7.00
C ASP A 114 -26.69 -13.51 7.49
N PHE A 115 -27.61 -14.22 8.14
CA PHE A 115 -28.85 -13.67 8.67
C PHE A 115 -28.62 -12.49 9.63
N ILE A 116 -27.66 -12.62 10.55
CA ILE A 116 -27.35 -11.57 11.55
C ILE A 116 -26.33 -10.54 11.04
N HIS A 117 -25.78 -10.71 9.83
CA HIS A 117 -24.71 -9.85 9.35
C HIS A 117 -25.17 -8.39 9.23
N PRO A 118 -24.36 -7.41 9.69
CA PRO A 118 -24.75 -6.00 9.65
C PRO A 118 -25.09 -5.46 8.26
N ILE A 119 -24.55 -6.06 7.19
CA ILE A 119 -24.82 -5.69 5.79
C ILE A 119 -26.32 -5.68 5.45
N HIS A 120 -27.12 -6.55 6.08
CA HIS A 120 -28.55 -6.66 5.82
C HIS A 120 -29.41 -5.65 6.56
N ARG A 121 -28.80 -4.85 7.43
CA ARG A 121 -29.50 -3.83 8.24
C ARG A 121 -30.67 -4.41 9.03
N ARG A 122 -30.60 -5.69 9.39
CA ARG A 122 -31.57 -6.37 10.27
C ARG A 122 -31.25 -6.07 11.73
N THR A 123 -30.86 -4.82 12.02
CA THR A 123 -30.38 -4.43 13.33
C THR A 123 -31.45 -4.66 14.36
N MET A 124 -31.05 -5.35 15.43
CA MET A 124 -31.82 -5.51 16.65
C MET A 124 -32.26 -4.13 17.18
N PRO A 125 -33.48 -3.99 17.73
CA PRO A 125 -34.07 -2.71 18.12
C PRO A 125 -33.24 -1.90 19.13
N SER A 126 -32.37 -2.55 19.89
CA SER A 126 -31.55 -1.91 20.92
C SER A 126 -30.16 -1.52 20.37
N HIS A 127 -29.80 -0.24 20.45
CA HIS A 127 -28.48 0.27 20.04
C HIS A 127 -27.29 -0.48 20.68
N SER A 128 -27.47 -1.08 21.86
CA SER A 128 -26.44 -1.85 22.57
C SER A 128 -26.14 -3.22 21.95
N SER A 129 -27.05 -3.78 21.16
CA SER A 129 -26.93 -5.14 20.63
C SER A 129 -26.11 -5.24 19.34
N GLY A 130 -26.01 -4.17 18.55
CA GLY A 130 -25.27 -4.16 17.28
C GLY A 130 -23.79 -4.52 17.45
N HIS A 131 -23.15 -3.99 18.50
CA HIS A 131 -21.78 -4.35 18.86
C HIS A 131 -21.63 -5.84 19.18
N ASN A 132 -22.57 -6.41 19.93
CA ASN A 132 -22.52 -7.81 20.34
C ASN A 132 -22.64 -8.73 19.11
N VAL A 133 -23.44 -8.34 18.11
CA VAL A 133 -23.52 -9.04 16.82
C VAL A 133 -22.17 -9.01 16.12
N VAL A 134 -21.57 -7.82 15.92
CA VAL A 134 -20.28 -7.68 15.23
C VAL A 134 -19.18 -8.47 15.94
N SER A 135 -19.12 -8.37 17.27
CA SER A 135 -18.13 -9.06 18.09
C SER A 135 -18.30 -10.59 18.04
N ALA A 136 -19.52 -11.11 18.14
CA ALA A 136 -19.79 -12.54 18.06
C ALA A 136 -19.50 -13.11 16.67
N VAL A 137 -19.97 -12.43 15.62
CA VAL A 137 -19.71 -12.81 14.23
C VAL A 137 -18.21 -12.78 13.92
N SER A 138 -17.51 -11.71 14.27
CA SER A 138 -16.09 -11.60 13.95
C SER A 138 -15.24 -12.60 14.73
N SER A 139 -15.56 -12.85 16.00
CA SER A 139 -14.87 -13.87 16.80
C SER A 139 -15.06 -15.26 16.22
N LEU A 140 -16.26 -15.59 15.76
CA LEU A 140 -16.55 -16.86 15.09
C LEU A 140 -15.84 -16.97 13.74
N LEU A 141 -15.95 -15.94 12.88
CA LEU A 141 -15.25 -15.92 11.58
C LEU A 141 -13.74 -16.07 11.76
N SER A 142 -13.17 -15.37 12.75
CA SER A 142 -11.75 -15.50 13.09
C SER A 142 -11.40 -16.94 13.47
N ALA A 143 -12.17 -17.56 14.35
CA ALA A 143 -11.93 -18.93 14.80
C ALA A 143 -12.04 -19.95 13.66
N LEU A 144 -13.05 -19.81 12.80
CA LEU A 144 -13.28 -20.67 11.65
C LEU A 144 -12.15 -20.51 10.63
N LEU A 145 -11.89 -19.28 10.17
CA LEU A 145 -10.96 -19.00 9.06
C LEU A 145 -9.50 -19.17 9.45
N CYS A 146 -9.14 -18.99 10.72
CA CYS A 146 -7.81 -19.33 11.18
C CYS A 146 -7.62 -20.82 11.41
N CYS A 147 -8.67 -21.64 11.40
CA CYS A 147 -8.57 -23.09 11.53
C CYS A 147 -7.90 -23.67 10.27
N THR A 148 -6.67 -24.16 10.40
CA THR A 148 -5.87 -24.71 9.29
C THR A 148 -6.31 -26.13 8.90
N ASN A 149 -7.59 -26.45 9.06
CA ASN A 149 -8.12 -27.75 8.69
C ASN A 149 -8.48 -27.76 7.19
N ALA A 150 -8.10 -28.82 6.48
CA ALA A 150 -8.31 -28.94 5.04
C ALA A 150 -9.78 -28.77 4.62
N TYR A 151 -10.74 -29.24 5.44
CA TYR A 151 -12.15 -29.07 5.10
C TYR A 151 -12.60 -27.60 5.11
N MET A 152 -11.98 -26.74 5.94
CA MET A 152 -12.33 -25.32 6.00
C MET A 152 -11.87 -24.60 4.74
N ALA A 153 -10.68 -24.94 4.24
CA ALA A 153 -10.20 -24.43 2.96
C ALA A 153 -11.17 -24.80 1.83
N VAL A 154 -11.54 -26.08 1.71
CA VAL A 154 -12.51 -26.56 0.71
C VAL A 154 -13.84 -25.80 0.84
N PHE A 155 -14.37 -25.67 2.06
CA PHE A 155 -15.62 -24.96 2.29
C PHE A 155 -15.58 -23.48 1.88
N VAL A 156 -14.49 -22.77 2.21
CA VAL A 156 -14.32 -21.36 1.84
C VAL A 156 -14.22 -21.20 0.31
N GLN A 157 -13.57 -22.14 -0.36
CA GLN A 157 -13.43 -22.16 -1.82
C GLN A 157 -14.76 -22.42 -2.52
N GLU A 158 -15.59 -23.31 -1.98
CA GLU A 158 -16.91 -23.65 -2.52
C GLU A 158 -17.98 -22.61 -2.17
N SER A 159 -17.74 -21.73 -1.19
CA SER A 159 -18.71 -20.75 -0.69
C SER A 159 -18.21 -19.30 -0.77
N PRO A 160 -18.35 -18.63 -1.94
CA PRO A 160 -18.01 -17.20 -2.10
C PRO A 160 -18.72 -16.28 -1.10
N ARG A 161 -19.85 -16.73 -0.54
CA ARG A 161 -20.59 -15.99 0.49
C ARG A 161 -19.75 -15.75 1.74
N VAL A 162 -18.89 -16.69 2.13
CA VAL A 162 -17.98 -16.55 3.27
C VAL A 162 -17.02 -15.38 3.03
N MET A 163 -16.44 -15.32 1.83
CA MET A 163 -15.53 -14.26 1.42
C MET A 163 -16.21 -12.90 1.50
N LEU A 164 -17.40 -12.79 0.90
CA LEU A 164 -18.18 -11.55 0.89
C LEU A 164 -18.49 -11.03 2.30
N LEU A 165 -19.00 -11.88 3.20
CA LEU A 165 -19.36 -11.47 4.56
C LEU A 165 -18.12 -11.02 5.35
N THR A 166 -17.00 -11.74 5.19
CA THR A 166 -15.74 -11.41 5.85
C THR A 166 -15.13 -10.10 5.33
N LEU A 167 -15.17 -9.89 4.01
CA LEU A 167 -14.71 -8.66 3.39
C LEU A 167 -15.57 -7.46 3.80
N ASP A 168 -16.89 -7.61 3.80
CA ASP A 168 -17.81 -6.54 4.18
C ASP A 168 -17.60 -6.11 5.64
N ILE A 169 -17.55 -7.07 6.58
CA ILE A 169 -17.32 -6.75 7.98
C ILE A 169 -15.96 -6.08 8.17
N TRP A 170 -14.90 -6.52 7.47
CA TRP A 170 -13.61 -5.85 7.51
C TRP A 170 -13.67 -4.42 7.01
N LEU A 171 -14.16 -4.17 5.80
CA LEU A 171 -14.22 -2.83 5.22
C LEU A 171 -15.07 -1.86 6.06
N HIS A 172 -16.16 -2.34 6.66
CA HIS A 172 -17.18 -1.50 7.26
C HIS A 172 -17.25 -1.53 8.80
N TYR A 173 -16.38 -2.27 9.49
CA TYR A 173 -16.44 -2.34 10.96
C TYR A 173 -16.40 -0.99 11.69
N PRO A 174 -15.69 0.06 11.24
CA PRO A 174 -15.74 1.35 11.93
C PRO A 174 -17.15 1.95 11.96
N THR A 175 -17.97 1.61 10.97
CA THR A 175 -19.38 2.00 10.91
C THR A 175 -20.24 1.09 11.78
N TYR A 176 -20.01 -0.23 11.73
CA TYR A 176 -20.80 -1.20 12.50
C TYR A 176 -20.55 -1.14 14.01
N LEU A 177 -19.35 -0.72 14.43
CA LEU A 177 -18.99 -0.53 15.82
C LEU A 177 -19.29 0.88 16.33
N ARG A 178 -19.90 1.76 15.52
CA ARG A 178 -20.17 3.14 15.96
C ARG A 178 -21.16 3.15 17.13
N GLY A 179 -20.75 3.76 18.24
CA GLY A 179 -21.62 4.02 19.40
C GLY A 179 -21.62 2.94 20.48
N ALA A 180 -20.80 1.88 20.38
CA ALA A 180 -20.67 0.96 21.51
C ALA A 180 -19.78 1.53 22.62
N ALA A 181 -20.03 1.08 23.86
CA ALA A 181 -19.35 1.57 25.05
C ALA A 181 -18.03 0.82 25.36
N GLY A 182 -17.72 -0.28 24.65
CA GLY A 182 -16.54 -1.12 24.91
C GLY A 182 -16.42 -2.27 23.91
N GLY A 183 -15.37 -3.09 24.04
CA GLY A 183 -15.17 -4.31 23.23
C GLY A 183 -14.70 -4.11 21.78
N HIS A 184 -14.59 -2.86 21.33
CA HIS A 184 -14.22 -2.54 19.95
C HIS A 184 -12.83 -3.05 19.54
N ALA A 185 -11.84 -2.96 20.43
CA ALA A 185 -10.48 -3.41 20.12
C ALA A 185 -10.45 -4.92 19.87
N THR A 186 -11.10 -5.70 20.74
CA THR A 186 -11.24 -7.15 20.57
C THR A 186 -11.99 -7.50 19.28
N ALA A 187 -13.09 -6.80 18.98
CA ALA A 187 -13.81 -7.02 17.73
C ALA A 187 -12.93 -6.72 16.50
N ALA A 188 -12.21 -5.60 16.50
CA ALA A 188 -11.35 -5.19 15.38
C ALA A 188 -10.17 -6.16 15.15
N VAL A 189 -9.59 -6.70 16.23
CA VAL A 189 -8.62 -7.82 16.19
C VAL A 189 -9.25 -9.01 15.50
N SER A 190 -10.38 -9.51 16.01
CA SER A 190 -11.03 -10.70 15.45
C SER A 190 -11.37 -10.51 13.97
N ILE A 191 -11.78 -9.31 13.56
CA ILE A 191 -12.04 -8.97 12.16
C ILE A 191 -10.74 -9.01 11.32
N SER A 192 -9.67 -8.39 11.81
CA SER A 192 -8.36 -8.37 11.11
C SER A 192 -7.78 -9.79 11.01
N ARG A 193 -7.90 -10.59 12.07
CA ARG A 193 -7.50 -11.99 12.11
C ARG A 193 -8.36 -12.86 11.19
N ALA A 194 -9.67 -12.62 11.12
CA ALA A 194 -10.55 -13.30 10.16
C ALA A 194 -10.10 -13.04 8.71
N MET A 195 -9.70 -11.80 8.39
CA MET A 195 -9.13 -11.47 7.08
C MET A 195 -7.82 -12.19 6.80
N LEU A 196 -6.90 -12.22 7.76
CA LEU A 196 -5.65 -12.98 7.62
C LEU A 196 -5.93 -14.47 7.41
N GLY A 197 -6.84 -15.04 8.21
CA GLY A 197 -7.31 -16.41 8.06
C GLY A 197 -7.89 -16.67 6.67
N LEU A 198 -8.73 -15.77 6.16
CA LEU A 198 -9.34 -15.89 4.84
C LEU A 198 -8.30 -16.07 3.74
N PHE A 199 -7.26 -15.22 3.73
CA PHE A 199 -6.18 -15.31 2.75
C PHE A 199 -5.35 -16.60 2.86
N ILE A 200 -5.21 -17.15 4.08
CA ILE A 200 -4.56 -18.46 4.27
C ILE A 200 -5.41 -19.56 3.61
N GLN A 201 -6.74 -19.49 3.76
CA GLN A 201 -7.66 -20.47 3.18
C GLN A 201 -7.76 -20.38 1.64
N VAL A 202 -7.59 -19.20 1.05
CA VAL A 202 -7.67 -18.97 -0.41
C VAL A 202 -6.30 -18.85 -1.08
N SER A 203 -5.33 -19.63 -0.63
CA SER A 203 -3.94 -19.52 -1.10
C SER A 203 -3.72 -20.00 -2.55
N ASP A 204 -4.67 -20.71 -3.15
CA ASP A 204 -4.62 -21.05 -4.58
C ASP A 204 -5.00 -19.84 -5.46
N GLY A 205 -4.40 -19.75 -6.65
CA GLY A 205 -4.58 -18.58 -7.52
C GLY A 205 -6.02 -18.35 -7.99
N LEU A 206 -6.85 -19.39 -8.08
CA LEU A 206 -8.24 -19.27 -8.51
C LEU A 206 -9.11 -18.68 -7.39
N SER A 207 -9.03 -19.24 -6.20
CA SER A 207 -9.80 -18.75 -5.04
C SER A 207 -9.37 -17.35 -4.62
N LEU A 208 -8.07 -17.03 -4.73
CA LEU A 208 -7.58 -15.66 -4.56
C LEU A 208 -8.21 -14.72 -5.60
N ALA A 209 -8.34 -15.12 -6.86
CA ALA A 209 -8.99 -14.31 -7.89
C ALA A 209 -10.49 -14.07 -7.58
N VAL A 210 -11.20 -15.07 -7.04
CA VAL A 210 -12.59 -14.92 -6.57
C VAL A 210 -12.66 -13.93 -5.41
N LEU A 211 -11.77 -14.07 -4.41
CA LEU A 211 -11.70 -13.16 -3.28
C LEU A 211 -11.49 -11.70 -3.73
N ILE A 212 -10.54 -11.47 -4.64
CA ILE A 212 -10.26 -10.13 -5.16
C ILE A 212 -11.42 -9.61 -6.00
N THR A 213 -12.12 -10.46 -6.75
CA THR A 213 -13.31 -10.07 -7.50
C THR A 213 -14.42 -9.58 -6.56
N GLU A 214 -14.69 -10.30 -5.47
CA GLU A 214 -15.66 -9.87 -4.46
C GLU A 214 -15.24 -8.59 -3.75
N LEU A 215 -13.96 -8.45 -3.42
CA LEU A 215 -13.42 -7.21 -2.86
C LEU A 215 -13.61 -6.04 -3.82
N MET A 216 -13.25 -6.19 -5.09
CA MET A 216 -13.44 -5.14 -6.10
C MET A 216 -14.92 -4.78 -6.30
N ARG A 217 -15.84 -5.75 -6.18
CA ARG A 217 -17.28 -5.50 -6.19
C ARG A 217 -17.72 -4.63 -5.01
N LEU A 218 -17.25 -4.93 -3.80
CA LEU A 218 -17.51 -4.10 -2.60
C LEU A 218 -16.89 -2.69 -2.70
N LEU A 219 -15.85 -2.53 -3.51
CA LEU A 219 -15.21 -1.25 -3.78
C LEU A 219 -15.83 -0.50 -4.98
N ASP A 220 -16.96 -0.97 -5.54
CA ASP A 220 -17.58 -0.45 -6.78
C ASP A 220 -16.58 -0.35 -7.96
N GLY A 221 -15.66 -1.31 -8.06
CA GLY A 221 -14.59 -1.32 -9.08
C GLY A 221 -13.53 -0.23 -8.90
N ARG A 222 -13.50 0.49 -7.77
CA ARG A 222 -12.58 1.61 -7.52
C ARG A 222 -11.54 1.26 -6.45
N PRO A 223 -10.33 0.82 -6.83
CA PRO A 223 -9.34 0.32 -5.86
C PRO A 223 -8.88 1.42 -4.88
N GLN A 224 -8.94 2.70 -5.26
CA GLN A 224 -8.64 3.84 -4.37
C GLN A 224 -9.53 3.89 -3.12
N ARG A 225 -10.72 3.30 -3.16
CA ARG A 225 -11.62 3.25 -2.01
C ARG A 225 -11.08 2.37 -0.88
N LEU A 226 -10.32 1.32 -1.21
CA LEU A 226 -9.66 0.47 -0.21
C LEU A 226 -8.81 1.29 0.76
N LEU A 227 -8.00 2.22 0.24
CA LEU A 227 -7.17 3.11 1.05
C LEU A 227 -7.97 4.08 1.91
N ARG A 228 -9.22 4.39 1.54
CA ARG A 228 -10.12 5.19 2.37
C ARG A 228 -10.66 4.35 3.53
N TYR A 229 -10.99 3.09 3.28
CA TYR A 229 -11.40 2.14 4.32
C TYR A 229 -10.26 1.88 5.30
N ILE A 230 -9.06 1.54 4.83
CA ILE A 230 -7.88 1.34 5.68
C ILE A 230 -7.61 2.59 6.55
N ALA A 231 -7.64 3.78 5.97
CA ALA A 231 -7.45 5.01 6.73
C ALA A 231 -8.59 5.31 7.73
N ALA A 232 -9.83 4.91 7.43
CA ALA A 232 -10.95 5.03 8.34
C ALA A 232 -10.85 4.03 9.51
N GLN A 233 -10.45 2.79 9.22
CA GLN A 233 -10.16 1.73 10.18
C GLN A 233 -9.04 2.15 11.14
N THR A 234 -7.90 2.60 10.60
CA THR A 234 -6.76 3.09 11.40
C THR A 234 -7.17 4.24 12.34
N ARG A 235 -7.95 5.21 11.84
CA ARG A 235 -8.49 6.29 12.68
C ARG A 235 -9.50 5.81 13.72
N SER A 236 -10.25 4.76 13.40
CA SER A 236 -11.17 4.13 14.35
C SER A 236 -10.36 3.54 15.50
N LEU A 237 -9.36 2.72 15.20
CA LEU A 237 -8.47 2.09 16.19
C LEU A 237 -7.74 3.12 17.07
N GLU A 238 -7.28 4.21 16.48
CA GLU A 238 -6.62 5.31 17.20
C GLU A 238 -7.50 5.87 18.34
N ARG A 239 -8.82 5.94 18.11
CA ARG A 239 -9.80 6.44 19.09
C ARG A 239 -10.20 5.42 20.15
N LEU A 240 -9.85 4.14 19.99
CA LEU A 240 -10.31 3.07 20.88
C LEU A 240 -9.51 2.94 22.18
N GLU A 241 -8.56 3.83 22.46
CA GLU A 241 -7.67 3.75 23.62
C GLU A 241 -7.19 2.32 23.87
N ILE A 242 -6.56 1.73 22.85
CA ILE A 242 -6.11 0.32 22.90
C ILE A 242 -5.23 0.12 24.14
N SER A 243 -5.65 -0.83 24.99
CA SER A 243 -4.90 -1.18 26.20
C SER A 243 -3.45 -1.52 25.84
N PRO A 244 -2.46 -1.12 26.67
CA PRO A 244 -1.08 -1.57 26.54
C PRO A 244 -0.92 -3.10 26.46
N ASP A 245 -1.87 -3.85 27.00
CA ASP A 245 -1.89 -5.33 26.97
C ASP A 245 -2.42 -5.91 25.65
N ALA A 246 -2.91 -5.06 24.73
CA ALA A 246 -3.43 -5.46 23.42
C ALA A 246 -2.65 -4.88 22.23
N PRO A 247 -1.31 -4.90 22.21
CA PRO A 247 -0.51 -4.29 21.15
C PRO A 247 -0.67 -5.03 19.80
N TYR A 248 -1.06 -6.31 19.84
CA TYR A 248 -1.33 -7.16 18.67
C TYR A 248 -2.45 -6.62 17.76
N VAL A 249 -3.32 -5.73 18.27
CA VAL A 249 -4.38 -5.09 17.46
C VAL A 249 -3.78 -4.36 16.24
N TRP A 250 -2.67 -3.64 16.45
CA TRP A 250 -2.01 -2.89 15.39
C TRP A 250 -1.29 -3.80 14.39
N ASP A 251 -0.67 -4.86 14.90
CA ASP A 251 0.05 -5.82 14.07
C ASP A 251 -0.91 -6.51 13.10
N GLU A 252 -2.00 -7.08 13.63
CA GLU A 252 -2.99 -7.77 12.80
C GLU A 252 -3.69 -6.82 11.81
N HIS A 253 -3.99 -5.59 12.23
CA HIS A 253 -4.60 -4.58 11.36
C HIS A 253 -3.68 -4.23 10.17
N PHE A 254 -2.42 -3.91 10.43
CA PHE A 254 -1.48 -3.57 9.36
C PHE A 254 -1.07 -4.79 8.54
N ALA A 255 -0.97 -5.98 9.12
CA ALA A 255 -0.71 -7.21 8.40
C ALA A 255 -1.85 -7.54 7.42
N ALA A 256 -3.12 -7.43 7.86
CA ALA A 256 -4.28 -7.63 7.00
C ALA A 256 -4.34 -6.61 5.85
N ALA A 257 -4.10 -5.32 6.16
CA ALA A 257 -4.05 -4.27 5.15
C ALA A 257 -2.91 -4.48 4.14
N LEU A 258 -1.73 -4.86 4.60
CA LEU A 258 -0.58 -5.15 3.75
C LEU A 258 -0.88 -6.30 2.79
N LEU A 259 -1.44 -7.39 3.30
CA LEU A 259 -1.74 -8.58 2.51
C LEU A 259 -2.66 -8.27 1.34
N VAL A 260 -3.71 -7.48 1.58
CA VAL A 260 -4.62 -7.03 0.51
C VAL A 260 -3.89 -6.10 -0.46
N LEU A 261 -3.17 -5.10 0.05
CA LEU A 261 -2.51 -4.10 -0.81
C LEU A 261 -1.42 -4.71 -1.69
N THR A 262 -0.72 -5.76 -1.23
CA THR A 262 0.31 -6.43 -2.05
C THR A 262 -0.22 -7.21 -3.25
N ASN A 263 -1.54 -7.32 -3.41
CA ASN A 263 -2.11 -7.95 -4.59
C ASN A 263 -1.96 -7.05 -5.84
N PRO A 264 -1.55 -7.58 -7.01
CA PRO A 264 -1.32 -6.77 -8.21
C PRO A 264 -2.51 -5.94 -8.70
N ASN A 265 -3.75 -6.32 -8.35
CA ASN A 265 -4.94 -5.52 -8.67
C ASN A 265 -4.96 -4.16 -7.95
N PHE A 266 -4.10 -3.96 -6.96
CA PHE A 266 -3.92 -2.71 -6.23
C PHE A 266 -2.59 -2.00 -6.52
N ASP A 267 -1.83 -2.47 -7.51
CA ASP A 267 -0.68 -1.73 -8.03
C ASP A 267 -1.16 -0.43 -8.73
N GLY A 268 -0.30 0.59 -8.76
CA GLY A 268 -0.59 1.85 -9.46
C GLY A 268 -1.67 2.74 -8.81
N ILE A 269 -2.19 2.39 -7.62
CA ILE A 269 -3.23 3.20 -6.97
C ILE A 269 -2.67 4.56 -6.57
N LEU A 270 -3.34 5.62 -7.01
CA LEU A 270 -3.09 6.98 -6.53
C LEU A 270 -3.66 7.19 -5.11
N VAL A 271 -2.77 7.37 -4.14
CA VAL A 271 -3.08 7.47 -2.71
C VAL A 271 -3.39 8.92 -2.32
N HIS A 272 -4.52 9.18 -1.67
CA HIS A 272 -4.77 10.52 -1.11
C HIS A 272 -3.89 10.78 0.12
N ARG A 273 -3.37 12.01 0.27
CA ARG A 273 -2.57 12.42 1.44
C ARG A 273 -3.27 12.11 2.78
N ARG A 274 -4.59 12.31 2.86
CA ARG A 274 -5.42 12.01 4.04
C ARG A 274 -5.52 10.52 4.40
N SER A 275 -5.13 9.62 3.49
CA SER A 275 -5.05 8.19 3.75
C SER A 275 -3.69 7.76 4.30
N LEU A 276 -2.61 8.46 3.93
CA LEU A 276 -1.26 8.17 4.45
C LEU A 276 -1.09 8.66 5.89
N GLN A 277 -1.67 9.81 6.24
CA GLN A 277 -1.51 10.42 7.56
C GLN A 277 -1.85 9.48 8.72
N PRO A 278 -3.01 8.77 8.76
CA PRO A 278 -3.30 7.85 9.85
C PRO A 278 -2.33 6.67 9.92
N ILE A 279 -1.86 6.15 8.77
CA ILE A 279 -0.91 5.03 8.71
C ILE A 279 0.42 5.48 9.32
N ILE A 280 0.96 6.62 8.87
CA ILE A 280 2.23 7.18 9.37
C ILE A 280 2.12 7.51 10.86
N ALA A 281 1.06 8.19 11.28
CA ALA A 281 0.88 8.60 12.67
C ALA A 281 0.78 7.40 13.63
N ASN A 282 0.02 6.36 13.28
CA ASN A 282 -0.12 5.19 14.15
C ASN A 282 1.10 4.25 14.07
N ALA A 283 1.82 4.19 12.95
CA ALA A 283 3.12 3.55 12.89
C ALA A 283 4.15 4.27 13.79
N GLN A 284 4.17 5.61 13.79
CA GLN A 284 4.98 6.40 14.71
C GLN A 284 4.59 6.16 16.17
N ARG A 285 3.30 5.97 16.47
CA ARG A 285 2.84 5.61 17.82
C ARG A 285 3.40 4.25 18.25
N CYS A 286 3.40 3.26 17.36
CA CYS A 286 3.97 1.94 17.66
C CYS A 286 5.48 2.00 17.96
N LEU A 287 6.22 3.01 17.47
CA LEU A 287 7.63 3.20 17.80
C LEU A 287 7.90 3.53 19.28
N SER A 288 6.90 3.97 20.06
CA SER A 288 7.11 4.33 21.46
C SER A 288 7.52 3.13 22.33
N ASP A 289 7.11 1.92 21.94
CA ASP A 289 7.41 0.66 22.63
C ASP A 289 7.85 -0.40 21.61
N PHE A 290 8.88 -0.08 20.84
CA PHE A 290 9.37 -0.91 19.74
C PHE A 290 9.97 -2.26 20.19
N GLU A 291 10.32 -2.40 21.48
CA GLU A 291 10.78 -3.68 22.06
C GLU A 291 9.66 -4.71 22.14
N ASN A 292 8.39 -4.25 22.15
CA ASN A 292 7.25 -5.14 22.07
C ASN A 292 7.16 -5.75 20.66
N PRO A 293 7.19 -7.09 20.51
CA PRO A 293 7.21 -7.75 19.21
C PRO A 293 5.99 -7.40 18.34
N ASN A 294 4.83 -7.13 18.96
CA ASN A 294 3.63 -6.75 18.23
C ASN A 294 3.72 -5.32 17.67
N TYR A 295 4.23 -4.36 18.44
CA TYR A 295 4.45 -3.01 17.92
C TYR A 295 5.55 -2.97 16.86
N ARG A 296 6.57 -3.83 16.98
CA ARG A 296 7.57 -4.05 15.94
C ARG A 296 6.93 -4.58 14.65
N GLY A 297 6.13 -5.65 14.73
CA GLY A 297 5.41 -6.23 13.60
C GLY A 297 4.45 -5.23 12.93
N ALA A 298 3.70 -4.47 13.73
CA ALA A 298 2.84 -3.39 13.27
C ALA A 298 3.61 -2.32 12.48
N THR A 299 4.74 -1.89 13.02
CA THR A 299 5.58 -0.86 12.40
C THR A 299 6.23 -1.37 11.11
N GLU A 300 6.69 -2.61 11.09
CA GLU A 300 7.23 -3.24 9.90
C GLU A 300 6.17 -3.37 8.80
N SER A 301 4.97 -3.85 9.14
CA SER A 301 3.85 -3.98 8.21
C SER A 301 3.43 -2.62 7.65
N ALA A 302 3.34 -1.58 8.49
CA ALA A 302 3.06 -0.22 8.04
C ALA A 302 4.17 0.33 7.13
N THR A 303 5.44 0.06 7.43
CA THR A 303 6.58 0.46 6.58
C THR A 303 6.51 -0.23 5.22
N ARG A 304 6.15 -1.52 5.19
CA ARG A 304 5.95 -2.27 3.94
C ARG A 304 4.76 -1.74 3.14
N ILE A 305 3.66 -1.33 3.78
CA ILE A 305 2.54 -0.66 3.13
C ILE A 305 3.01 0.63 2.45
N LEU A 306 3.73 1.50 3.18
CA LEU A 306 4.23 2.77 2.65
C LEU A 306 5.18 2.54 1.48
N CYS A 307 6.10 1.60 1.62
CA CYS A 307 7.04 1.22 0.56
C CYS A 307 6.31 0.70 -0.69
N HIS A 308 5.33 -0.20 -0.53
CA HIS A 308 4.56 -0.74 -1.64
C HIS A 308 3.77 0.37 -2.36
N LEU A 309 3.04 1.21 -1.62
CA LEU A 309 2.25 2.31 -2.19
C LEU A 309 3.11 3.34 -2.95
N MET A 310 4.38 3.48 -2.60
CA MET A 310 5.29 4.42 -3.23
C MET A 310 6.09 3.81 -4.39
N THR A 311 6.41 2.52 -4.32
CA THR A 311 7.32 1.86 -5.30
C THR A 311 6.56 1.08 -6.38
N ASN A 312 5.35 0.59 -6.11
CA ASN A 312 4.53 -0.16 -7.07
C ASN A 312 3.62 0.73 -7.92
N THR A 313 4.07 1.95 -8.21
CA THR A 313 3.38 2.86 -9.13
C THR A 313 4.39 3.62 -9.96
N LEU A 314 4.04 3.90 -11.22
CA LEU A 314 4.77 4.89 -12.03
C LEU A 314 4.53 6.31 -11.52
N ASP A 315 3.43 6.54 -10.81
CA ASP A 315 2.97 7.85 -10.39
C ASP A 315 3.64 8.31 -9.09
N TYR A 316 4.65 9.19 -9.21
CA TYR A 316 5.36 9.74 -8.05
C TYR A 316 4.49 10.62 -7.16
N ARG A 317 3.25 10.98 -7.55
CA ARG A 317 2.36 11.77 -6.69
C ARG A 317 2.14 11.08 -5.35
N ASN A 318 2.27 9.75 -5.28
CA ASN A 318 2.30 9.00 -4.02
C ASN A 318 3.50 9.37 -3.15
N THR A 319 4.71 9.43 -3.72
CA THR A 319 5.93 9.89 -3.03
C THR A 319 5.78 11.33 -2.53
N VAL A 320 5.32 12.25 -3.39
CA VAL A 320 5.07 13.66 -2.99
C VAL A 320 4.11 13.72 -1.81
N ARG A 321 2.99 12.99 -1.87
CA ARG A 321 1.98 12.97 -0.80
C ARG A 321 2.49 12.30 0.47
N ALA A 322 3.35 11.30 0.37
CA ALA A 322 3.99 10.65 1.52
C ALA A 322 4.99 11.58 2.22
N VAL A 323 5.82 12.30 1.46
CA VAL A 323 6.69 13.35 1.98
C VAL A 323 5.88 14.43 2.69
N GLU A 324 4.83 14.94 2.05
CA GLU A 324 3.93 15.91 2.68
C GLU A 324 3.17 15.37 3.90
N ALA A 325 3.00 14.05 4.00
CA ALA A 325 2.39 13.38 5.15
C ALA A 325 3.38 13.06 6.28
N GLY A 326 4.68 13.34 6.11
CA GLY A 326 5.70 13.14 7.13
C GLY A 326 6.37 11.76 7.11
N VAL A 327 6.46 11.11 5.94
CA VAL A 327 7.13 9.80 5.82
C VAL A 327 8.61 9.87 6.24
N PHE A 328 9.30 10.97 5.93
CA PHE A 328 10.69 11.18 6.34
C PHE A 328 10.83 11.28 7.87
N ASP A 329 9.94 12.02 8.54
CA ASP A 329 9.92 12.11 10.01
C ASP A 329 9.75 10.73 10.66
N PHE A 330 8.91 9.89 10.05
CA PHE A 330 8.72 8.50 10.49
C PHE A 330 9.97 7.65 10.26
N MET A 331 10.58 7.71 9.07
CA MET A 331 11.81 6.98 8.75
C MET A 331 12.94 7.32 9.71
N MET A 332 13.14 8.61 10.02
CA MET A 332 14.17 9.06 10.95
C MET A 332 13.98 8.44 12.35
N LYS A 333 12.74 8.41 12.85
CA LYS A 333 12.43 7.77 14.14
C LYS A 333 12.59 6.25 14.10
N LEU A 334 12.18 5.61 13.00
CA LEU A 334 12.30 4.17 12.81
C LEU A 334 13.77 3.74 12.73
N ARG A 335 14.62 4.50 12.03
CA ARG A 335 16.06 4.21 11.89
C ARG A 335 16.78 4.13 13.23
N VAL A 336 16.41 4.97 14.20
CA VAL A 336 16.95 4.94 15.57
C VAL A 336 16.70 3.58 16.24
N ARG A 337 15.57 2.95 15.92
CA ARG A 337 15.11 1.70 16.55
C ARG A 337 15.37 0.44 15.72
N ALA A 338 15.51 0.57 14.40
CA ALA A 338 15.47 -0.55 13.45
C ALA A 338 16.32 -0.30 12.20
N LYS A 339 17.62 -0.02 12.36
CA LYS A 339 18.53 0.32 11.26
C LYS A 339 18.62 -0.72 10.14
N ASP A 340 18.44 -2.00 10.47
CA ASP A 340 18.63 -3.12 9.54
C ASP A 340 17.30 -3.62 8.93
N LEU A 341 16.20 -2.88 9.11
CA LEU A 341 14.91 -3.29 8.56
C LEU A 341 14.90 -3.17 7.02
N PRO A 342 14.72 -4.26 6.25
CA PRO A 342 14.83 -4.20 4.79
C PRO A 342 13.84 -3.24 4.12
N SER A 343 12.62 -3.13 4.68
CA SER A 343 11.60 -2.20 4.16
C SER A 343 11.95 -0.73 4.41
N LEU A 344 12.70 -0.42 5.49
CA LEU A 344 13.23 0.91 5.73
C LEU A 344 14.32 1.25 4.70
N ILE A 345 15.28 0.35 4.49
CA ILE A 345 16.37 0.54 3.51
C ILE A 345 15.78 0.77 2.11
N ARG A 346 14.78 -0.03 1.70
CA ARG A 346 14.09 0.14 0.42
C ARG A 346 13.35 1.48 0.33
N LEU A 347 12.71 1.91 1.43
CA LEU A 347 12.00 3.19 1.48
C LEU A 347 12.96 4.39 1.41
N GLU A 348 14.12 4.30 2.08
CA GLU A 348 15.21 5.29 1.98
C GLU A 348 15.75 5.39 0.56
N GLY A 349 16.10 4.25 -0.05
CA GLY A 349 16.55 4.18 -1.44
C GLY A 349 15.55 4.84 -2.38
N HIS A 350 14.26 4.50 -2.26
CA HIS A 350 13.21 5.08 -3.09
C HIS A 350 13.05 6.59 -2.91
N ILE A 351 13.10 7.11 -1.68
CA ILE A 351 13.04 8.56 -1.43
C ILE A 351 14.25 9.26 -2.07
N MET A 352 15.44 8.70 -1.86
CA MET A 352 16.66 9.22 -2.48
C MET A 352 16.52 9.22 -3.99
N ASP A 353 16.16 8.11 -4.62
CA ASP A 353 15.96 8.04 -6.08
C ASP A 353 14.91 9.03 -6.59
N SER A 354 13.85 9.26 -5.81
CA SER A 354 12.81 10.21 -6.17
C SER A 354 13.26 11.68 -6.18
N PHE A 355 14.40 12.04 -5.57
CA PHE A 355 14.94 13.41 -5.63
C PHE A 355 15.45 13.83 -7.02
N TRP A 356 15.41 12.94 -8.02
CA TRP A 356 15.55 13.32 -9.43
C TRP A 356 14.36 14.13 -9.97
N LEU A 357 13.29 14.24 -9.19
CA LEU A 357 12.07 14.95 -9.56
C LEU A 357 11.95 16.25 -8.77
N SER A 358 11.86 17.37 -9.50
CA SER A 358 11.70 18.71 -8.93
C SER A 358 10.47 18.83 -8.01
N SER A 359 9.39 18.12 -8.35
CA SER A 359 8.16 18.03 -7.56
C SER A 359 8.40 17.41 -6.18
N VAL A 360 9.18 16.33 -6.10
CA VAL A 360 9.54 15.64 -4.85
C VAL A 360 10.50 16.51 -4.03
N LEU A 361 11.54 17.06 -4.66
CA LEU A 361 12.47 18.00 -4.04
C LEU A 361 11.74 19.17 -3.36
N ARG A 362 10.81 19.82 -4.06
CA ARG A 362 10.02 20.93 -3.50
C ARG A 362 9.08 20.49 -2.40
N ALA A 363 8.49 19.30 -2.49
CA ALA A 363 7.66 18.76 -1.42
C ALA A 363 8.49 18.55 -0.14
N PHE A 364 9.69 17.99 -0.30
CA PHE A 364 10.64 17.77 0.78
C PHE A 364 11.09 19.08 1.41
N TYR A 365 11.57 20.04 0.60
CA TYR A 365 11.97 21.36 1.07
C TYR A 365 10.84 22.07 1.82
N ARG A 366 9.61 22.10 1.26
CA ARG A 366 8.46 22.74 1.94
C ARG A 366 8.12 22.12 3.29
N ARG A 367 8.26 20.80 3.43
CA ARG A 367 7.91 20.08 4.67
C ARG A 367 8.98 20.24 5.76
N HIS A 368 10.25 20.30 5.36
CA HIS A 368 11.41 20.26 6.24
C HIS A 368 12.27 21.53 6.20
N LYS A 369 11.74 22.63 5.67
CA LYS A 369 12.44 23.92 5.53
C LYS A 369 13.13 24.34 6.83
N ASP A 370 12.43 24.23 7.95
CA ASP A 370 12.96 24.65 9.25
C ASP A 370 14.20 23.84 9.69
N ILE A 371 14.28 22.57 9.28
CA ILE A 371 15.44 21.70 9.54
C ILE A 371 16.56 22.02 8.57
N LEU A 372 16.22 22.23 7.29
CA LEU A 372 17.17 22.43 6.20
C LEU A 372 17.82 23.82 6.22
N ASP A 373 17.11 24.84 6.68
CA ASP A 373 17.61 26.21 6.81
C ASP A 373 18.28 26.44 8.19
N SER A 374 18.26 25.44 9.08
CA SER A 374 18.88 25.55 10.40
C SER A 374 20.41 25.54 10.28
N PRO A 375 21.14 26.52 10.88
CA PRO A 375 22.59 26.51 10.90
C PRO A 375 23.17 25.34 11.71
N LEU A 376 22.34 24.72 12.56
CA LEU A 376 22.70 23.55 13.36
C LEU A 376 22.42 22.24 12.62
N MET A 377 22.25 22.25 11.29
CA MET A 377 21.94 21.03 10.53
C MET A 377 22.97 19.93 10.78
N ASP A 378 24.27 20.27 10.85
CA ASP A 378 25.33 19.29 11.08
C ASP A 378 25.32 18.68 12.49
N ASP A 379 24.84 19.43 13.50
CA ASP A 379 24.72 18.97 14.89
C ASP A 379 23.39 18.27 15.18
N VAL A 380 22.33 18.66 14.47
CA VAL A 380 20.95 18.21 14.70
C VAL A 380 20.59 17.02 13.84
N VAL A 381 21.21 16.85 12.67
CA VAL A 381 20.95 15.70 11.81
C VAL A 381 21.48 14.47 12.50
N PRO A 382 20.58 13.60 13.01
CA PRO A 382 21.00 12.37 13.62
C PRO A 382 21.80 11.56 12.59
N GLU A 383 22.72 10.72 13.06
CA GLU A 383 23.45 9.75 12.22
C GLU A 383 22.56 8.98 11.22
N TYR A 384 21.27 8.90 11.54
CA TYR A 384 20.19 8.28 10.82
C TYR A 384 19.76 8.96 9.51
N GLY A 385 20.07 10.26 9.31
CA GLY A 385 19.75 11.01 8.09
C GLY A 385 20.91 11.09 7.08
N LYS A 386 22.05 10.48 7.39
CA LYS A 386 23.34 10.65 6.70
C LYS A 386 23.33 10.32 5.21
N ALA A 387 22.41 9.49 4.72
CA ALA A 387 22.28 9.25 3.27
C ALA A 387 21.28 10.22 2.63
N VAL A 388 20.05 10.27 3.17
CA VAL A 388 18.94 11.01 2.56
C VAL A 388 19.19 12.52 2.49
N LEU A 389 19.71 13.13 3.56
CA LEU A 389 19.87 14.58 3.63
C LEU A 389 21.02 15.11 2.76
N PRO A 390 22.21 14.49 2.74
CA PRO A 390 23.24 14.88 1.78
C PRO A 390 22.80 14.68 0.33
N THR A 391 22.11 13.58 0.00
CA THR A 391 21.55 13.38 -1.34
C THR A 391 20.51 14.45 -1.69
N PHE A 392 19.65 14.82 -0.73
CA PHE A 392 18.71 15.93 -0.91
C PHE A 392 19.46 17.24 -1.15
N ALA A 393 20.43 17.60 -0.31
CA ALA A 393 21.16 18.87 -0.39
C ALA A 393 21.89 19.00 -1.73
N LEU A 394 22.59 17.94 -2.15
CA LEU A 394 23.25 17.86 -3.45
C LEU A 394 22.25 18.15 -4.57
N ARG A 395 21.15 17.40 -4.63
CA ARG A 395 20.17 17.50 -5.72
C ARG A 395 19.35 18.78 -5.66
N TRP A 396 19.12 19.34 -4.47
CA TRP A 396 18.45 20.62 -4.28
C TRP A 396 19.29 21.79 -4.79
N ASN A 397 20.59 21.80 -4.48
CA ASN A 397 21.52 22.80 -5.00
C ASN A 397 21.56 22.74 -6.52
N THR A 398 21.65 21.54 -7.09
CA THR A 398 21.61 21.40 -8.55
C THR A 398 20.27 21.82 -9.15
N TYR A 399 19.15 21.51 -8.51
CA TYR A 399 17.85 22.00 -8.95
C TYR A 399 17.79 23.53 -8.93
N ARG A 400 18.34 24.18 -7.91
CA ARG A 400 18.41 25.65 -7.85
C ARG A 400 19.28 26.22 -8.96
N GLU A 401 20.45 25.65 -9.17
CA GLU A 401 21.38 26.05 -10.22
C GLU A 401 20.70 25.97 -11.60
N VAL A 402 20.20 24.78 -11.97
CA VAL A 402 19.59 24.52 -13.28
C VAL A 402 18.29 25.32 -13.48
N MET A 403 17.41 25.36 -12.48
CA MET A 403 16.04 25.88 -12.65
C MET A 403 15.85 27.34 -12.26
N LYS A 404 16.70 27.88 -11.37
CA LYS A 404 16.54 29.25 -10.83
C LYS A 404 17.66 30.18 -11.24
N GLU A 405 18.91 29.73 -11.20
CA GLU A 405 20.08 30.60 -11.29
C GLU A 405 20.62 30.68 -12.72
N SER A 406 21.14 29.59 -13.28
CA SER A 406 21.78 29.61 -14.60
C SER A 406 20.76 29.61 -15.74
N LYS A 407 19.74 28.75 -15.65
CA LYS A 407 18.75 28.49 -16.72
C LYS A 407 19.40 28.24 -18.09
N GLU A 408 20.63 27.74 -18.12
CA GLU A 408 21.41 27.49 -19.34
C GLU A 408 20.71 26.51 -20.29
N TRP A 409 19.89 25.61 -19.76
CA TRP A 409 19.05 24.72 -20.58
C TRP A 409 18.21 25.47 -21.62
N LYS A 410 17.86 26.75 -21.38
CA LYS A 410 17.13 27.58 -22.34
C LYS A 410 17.93 27.92 -23.59
N SER A 411 19.25 28.05 -23.49
CA SER A 411 20.11 28.38 -24.63
C SER A 411 20.77 27.14 -25.24
N LEU A 412 20.91 26.07 -24.45
CA LEU A 412 21.53 24.82 -24.90
C LEU A 412 20.59 23.95 -25.74
N LEU A 413 19.28 24.13 -25.63
CA LEU A 413 18.30 23.33 -26.37
C LEU A 413 17.95 23.98 -27.72
N PRO A 414 18.00 23.23 -28.83
CA PRO A 414 17.65 23.77 -30.13
C PRO A 414 16.15 24.07 -30.23
N CYS A 415 15.79 25.02 -31.09
CA CYS A 415 14.41 25.22 -31.48
C CYS A 415 13.91 24.02 -32.29
N GLY A 416 12.72 23.53 -31.99
CA GLY A 416 12.09 22.41 -32.70
C GLY A 416 11.68 22.73 -34.13
N ASN A 417 11.33 23.99 -34.40
CA ASN A 417 11.07 24.45 -35.75
C ASN A 417 12.42 24.62 -36.48
N ARG A 418 12.74 23.70 -37.41
CA ARG A 418 13.99 23.72 -38.17
C ARG A 418 13.90 24.50 -39.49
N ASP A 419 12.68 24.85 -39.91
CA ASP A 419 12.42 25.45 -41.23
C ASP A 419 12.57 26.97 -41.22
N MET A 420 12.59 27.60 -40.03
CA MET A 420 12.79 29.04 -39.93
C MET A 420 14.27 29.42 -39.95
N THR A 421 14.58 30.51 -40.66
CA THR A 421 15.95 31.03 -40.78
C THR A 421 16.40 31.87 -39.58
N ARG A 422 15.45 32.33 -38.76
CA ARG A 422 15.72 33.19 -37.59
C ARG A 422 15.15 32.55 -36.32
N HIS A 423 16.03 32.22 -35.40
CA HIS A 423 15.69 31.72 -34.07
C HIS A 423 16.10 32.70 -32.98
N GLY A 424 15.36 32.69 -31.88
CA GLY A 424 15.73 33.36 -30.63
C GLY A 424 16.74 32.51 -29.86
N LEU A 425 17.46 33.16 -28.94
CA LEU A 425 18.52 32.53 -28.14
C LEU A 425 17.99 31.67 -26.98
N GLU A 426 16.76 31.91 -26.53
CA GLU A 426 16.15 31.14 -25.45
C GLU A 426 14.94 30.37 -25.95
N VAL A 427 14.76 29.14 -25.47
CA VAL A 427 13.61 28.30 -25.78
C VAL A 427 12.64 28.16 -24.61
N ASN A 428 11.38 27.86 -24.95
CA ASN A 428 10.33 27.49 -24.02
C ASN A 428 9.85 26.07 -24.32
N PRO A 429 9.64 25.23 -23.30
CA PRO A 429 9.17 23.88 -23.51
C PRO A 429 7.73 23.85 -24.06
N CYS A 430 7.48 22.94 -24.99
CA CYS A 430 6.13 22.50 -25.32
C CYS A 430 5.53 21.76 -24.12
N ILE A 431 4.20 21.70 -24.01
CA ILE A 431 3.51 20.96 -22.93
C ILE A 431 3.82 19.46 -22.90
N CYS A 432 4.25 18.88 -24.04
CA CYS A 432 4.73 17.50 -24.07
C CYS A 432 6.13 17.32 -23.47
N GLY A 433 6.91 18.38 -23.28
CA GLY A 433 8.31 18.30 -22.84
C GLY A 433 9.27 17.64 -23.83
N ASP A 434 8.81 17.27 -25.04
CA ASP A 434 9.64 16.64 -26.08
C ASP A 434 10.24 17.65 -27.06
N ILE A 435 9.68 18.84 -27.16
CA ILE A 435 10.12 19.87 -28.11
C ILE A 435 10.14 21.23 -27.41
N PHE A 436 11.08 22.07 -27.81
CA PHE A 436 11.29 23.40 -27.27
C PHE A 436 11.25 24.42 -28.40
N TYR A 437 10.72 25.62 -28.12
CA TYR A 437 10.54 26.65 -29.14
C TYR A 437 11.05 27.99 -28.66
N CYS A 438 11.84 28.68 -29.49
CA CYS A 438 12.35 30.00 -29.17
C CYS A 438 11.30 31.12 -29.25
N SER A 439 10.14 30.84 -29.86
CA SER A 439 9.02 31.77 -29.94
C SER A 439 7.67 31.06 -30.13
N LYS A 440 6.57 31.75 -29.83
CA LYS A 440 5.21 31.27 -30.15
C LYS A 440 4.98 31.11 -31.66
N LEU A 441 5.70 31.88 -32.49
CA LEU A 441 5.62 31.76 -33.94
C LEU A 441 6.25 30.43 -34.39
N CYS A 442 7.48 30.13 -33.94
CA CYS A 442 8.13 28.84 -34.18
C CYS A 442 7.22 27.67 -33.78
N GLN A 443 6.65 27.76 -32.58
CA GLN A 443 5.73 26.75 -32.06
C GLN A 443 4.51 26.58 -32.97
N ARG A 444 3.85 27.67 -33.37
CA ARG A 444 2.65 27.60 -34.21
C ARG A 444 2.95 26.99 -35.57
N ASP A 445 4.07 27.36 -36.17
CA ASP A 445 4.43 26.92 -37.52
C ASP A 445 4.78 25.42 -37.52
N ASP A 446 5.62 24.97 -36.58
CA ASP A 446 5.95 23.54 -36.42
C ASP A 446 4.74 22.69 -35.98
N TRP A 447 3.88 23.27 -35.11
CA TRP A 447 2.61 22.66 -34.73
C TRP A 447 1.74 22.34 -35.94
N ASN A 448 1.65 23.28 -36.89
CA ASN A 448 0.87 23.09 -38.11
C ASN A 448 1.57 22.19 -39.13
N ALA A 449 2.91 22.18 -39.16
CA ALA A 449 3.70 21.38 -40.09
C ALA A 449 3.61 19.88 -39.80
N GLY A 450 3.58 19.49 -38.53
CA GLY A 450 3.48 18.07 -38.18
C GLY A 450 3.37 17.78 -36.69
N HIS A 451 3.94 18.63 -35.83
CA HIS A 451 4.01 18.32 -34.40
C HIS A 451 2.63 18.14 -33.76
N ARG A 452 1.55 18.76 -34.26
CA ARG A 452 0.19 18.50 -33.78
C ARG A 452 -0.20 17.01 -33.80
N GLY A 453 0.26 16.27 -34.80
CA GLY A 453 -0.02 14.83 -34.95
C GLY A 453 0.86 13.95 -34.06
N GLU A 454 2.05 14.42 -33.69
CA GLU A 454 3.03 13.68 -32.89
C GLU A 454 3.04 14.07 -31.40
N CYS A 455 2.50 15.25 -31.08
CA CYS A 455 2.55 15.81 -29.74
C CYS A 455 1.76 14.93 -28.77
N CYS A 456 2.45 14.44 -27.75
CA CYS A 456 1.83 13.62 -26.70
C CYS A 456 1.04 14.44 -25.66
N ARG A 457 0.61 15.67 -25.96
CA ARG A 457 -0.15 16.54 -25.04
C ARG A 457 -1.34 15.84 -24.37
N ALA A 458 -2.03 14.95 -25.08
CA ALA A 458 -3.16 14.19 -24.52
C ALA A 458 -2.74 13.23 -23.40
N ASN A 459 -1.49 12.77 -23.43
CA ASN A 459 -0.85 11.90 -22.44
C ASN A 459 0.15 12.68 -21.56
N ASN A 460 0.08 14.02 -21.54
CA ASN A 460 0.99 14.92 -20.81
C ASN A 460 2.47 14.76 -21.19
N VAL A 461 3.36 15.13 -20.28
CA VAL A 461 4.82 15.18 -20.50
C VAL A 461 5.37 13.79 -20.83
N TRP A 462 6.09 13.70 -21.95
CA TRP A 462 6.68 12.47 -22.50
C TRP A 462 5.71 11.32 -22.73
N GLY A 463 4.40 11.60 -22.73
CA GLY A 463 3.35 10.60 -22.86
C GLY A 463 3.12 9.76 -21.61
N LEU A 464 3.56 10.23 -20.44
CA LEU A 464 3.54 9.45 -19.19
C LEU A 464 2.32 9.74 -18.30
N GLN A 465 1.19 10.20 -18.82
CA GLN A 465 -0.10 10.26 -18.12
C GLN A 465 -0.06 10.94 -16.72
N ASP A 466 0.46 12.16 -16.63
CA ASP A 466 0.68 12.93 -15.38
C ASP A 466 1.78 12.40 -14.45
N VAL A 467 2.51 11.36 -14.83
CA VAL A 467 3.65 10.87 -14.06
C VAL A 467 4.76 11.89 -14.00
N LEU A 468 4.90 12.82 -14.95
CA LEU A 468 5.89 13.90 -14.88
C LEU A 468 5.22 15.26 -15.05
N THR A 469 5.70 16.26 -14.30
CA THR A 469 5.38 17.66 -14.60
C THR A 469 6.35 18.20 -15.64
N LEU A 470 5.97 19.32 -16.27
CA LEU A 470 6.84 19.97 -17.23
C LEU A 470 8.16 20.42 -16.58
N GLU A 471 8.07 20.91 -15.35
CA GLU A 471 9.23 21.32 -14.56
C GLU A 471 10.16 20.14 -14.25
N ASP A 472 9.62 18.94 -14.01
CA ASP A 472 10.44 17.73 -13.85
C ASP A 472 11.19 17.41 -15.14
N SER A 473 10.54 17.46 -16.31
CA SER A 473 11.22 17.16 -17.58
C SER A 473 12.35 18.14 -17.89
N VAL A 474 12.15 19.44 -17.63
CA VAL A 474 13.17 20.46 -17.85
C VAL A 474 14.36 20.26 -16.90
N PHE A 475 14.06 19.97 -15.63
CA PHE A 475 15.10 19.67 -14.65
C PHE A 475 15.92 18.42 -15.05
N LEU A 476 15.23 17.35 -15.45
CA LEU A 476 15.88 16.12 -15.92
C LEU A 476 16.76 16.37 -17.15
N ILE A 477 16.28 17.13 -18.14
CA ILE A 477 17.05 17.50 -19.33
C ILE A 477 18.33 18.24 -18.95
N GLY A 478 18.24 19.27 -18.10
CA GLY A 478 19.41 20.00 -17.63
C GLY A 478 20.40 19.10 -16.90
N ARG A 479 19.91 18.17 -16.07
CA ARG A 479 20.77 17.18 -15.40
C ARG A 479 21.42 16.19 -16.34
N VAL A 480 20.72 15.72 -17.38
CA VAL A 480 21.32 14.84 -18.38
C VAL A 480 22.46 15.57 -19.10
N GLN A 481 22.26 16.84 -19.46
CA GLN A 481 23.32 17.65 -20.08
C GLN A 481 24.53 17.80 -19.15
N THR A 482 24.33 18.16 -17.88
CA THR A 482 25.43 18.25 -16.91
C THR A 482 26.15 16.92 -16.73
N ALA A 483 25.42 15.81 -16.61
CA ALA A 483 26.01 14.49 -16.44
C ALA A 483 26.86 14.07 -17.66
N ILE A 484 26.41 14.38 -18.88
CA ILE A 484 27.17 14.13 -20.11
C ILE A 484 28.44 15.00 -20.13
N ALA A 485 28.33 16.28 -19.76
CA ALA A 485 29.49 17.18 -19.70
C ALA A 485 30.53 16.69 -18.68
N CYS A 486 30.10 16.30 -17.48
CA CYS A 486 31.00 15.73 -16.46
C CYS A 486 31.64 14.40 -16.90
N ALA A 487 31.02 13.67 -17.83
CA ALA A 487 31.51 12.40 -18.34
C ALA A 487 32.24 12.53 -19.69
N ALA A 488 32.55 13.74 -20.16
CA ALA A 488 33.06 14.00 -21.51
C ALA A 488 34.30 13.16 -21.85
N ASP A 489 35.36 13.18 -21.03
CA ASP A 489 36.61 12.43 -21.27
C ASP A 489 36.37 10.91 -21.35
N THR A 490 35.51 10.40 -20.44
CA THR A 490 35.18 8.98 -20.38
C THR A 490 34.31 8.58 -21.58
N LEU A 491 33.40 9.45 -22.00
CA LEU A 491 32.56 9.28 -23.18
C LEU A 491 33.40 9.27 -24.45
N GLU A 492 34.35 10.19 -24.61
CA GLU A 492 35.25 10.24 -25.76
C GLU A 492 36.04 8.94 -25.90
N SER A 493 36.66 8.49 -24.80
CA SER A 493 37.40 7.22 -24.76
C SER A 493 36.52 6.02 -25.15
N ARG A 494 35.28 5.97 -24.64
CA ARG A 494 34.33 4.89 -24.94
C ARG A 494 33.81 4.96 -26.38
N LEU A 495 33.55 6.16 -26.89
CA LEU A 495 33.13 6.40 -28.27
C LEU A 495 34.22 5.97 -29.25
N ALA A 496 35.48 6.30 -28.97
CA ALA A 496 36.63 5.88 -29.78
C ALA A 496 36.81 4.35 -29.78
N ALA A 497 36.53 3.69 -28.67
CA ALA A 497 36.61 2.22 -28.55
C ALA A 497 35.40 1.49 -29.16
N LEU A 498 34.31 2.19 -29.48
CA LEU A 498 33.05 1.58 -29.90
C LEU A 498 33.13 1.05 -31.34
N LYS A 499 32.95 -0.26 -31.51
CA LYS A 499 32.89 -0.91 -32.83
C LYS A 499 31.46 -0.89 -33.36
N LEU A 500 31.17 0.02 -34.29
CA LEU A 500 29.86 0.15 -34.95
C LEU A 500 29.77 -0.75 -36.18
N GLN A 501 28.66 -1.48 -36.33
CA GLN A 501 28.33 -2.16 -37.59
C GLN A 501 27.78 -1.16 -38.63
N PRO A 502 27.78 -1.49 -39.93
CA PRO A 502 27.12 -0.66 -40.94
C PRO A 502 25.65 -0.38 -40.58
N GLY A 503 25.30 0.90 -40.45
CA GLY A 503 23.96 1.36 -40.06
C GLY A 503 23.72 1.50 -38.55
N GLU A 504 24.76 1.29 -37.72
CA GLU A 504 24.73 1.63 -36.31
C GLU A 504 25.38 3.00 -36.04
N GLN A 505 24.82 3.71 -35.07
CA GLN A 505 25.31 4.97 -34.54
C GLN A 505 25.50 4.85 -33.01
N PRO A 506 26.37 5.65 -32.38
CA PRO A 506 26.45 5.67 -30.94
C PRO A 506 25.16 6.21 -30.33
N ARG A 507 24.77 5.67 -29.19
CA ARG A 507 23.74 6.26 -28.31
C ARG A 507 24.33 6.39 -26.92
N ILE A 508 24.18 7.58 -26.34
CA ILE A 508 24.52 7.84 -24.94
C ILE A 508 23.31 7.47 -24.09
N HIS A 509 23.53 6.63 -23.08
CA HIS A 509 22.54 6.21 -22.11
C HIS A 509 22.88 6.87 -20.78
N VAL A 510 21.92 7.59 -20.20
CA VAL A 510 22.06 8.24 -18.89
C VAL A 510 21.07 7.62 -17.93
N HIS A 511 21.58 6.85 -16.98
CA HIS A 511 20.79 6.20 -15.95
C HIS A 511 20.67 7.13 -14.74
N MET A 512 19.43 7.44 -14.36
CA MET A 512 19.10 8.29 -13.21
C MET A 512 18.30 7.50 -12.20
N GLY A 513 18.86 7.37 -10.99
CA GLY A 513 18.27 6.60 -9.90
C GLY A 513 18.79 5.18 -9.81
N GLY A 514 18.65 4.59 -8.63
CA GLY A 514 19.35 3.39 -8.21
C GLY A 514 20.79 3.73 -7.81
N SER A 515 21.43 2.82 -7.09
CA SER A 515 22.88 2.84 -6.87
C SER A 515 23.53 1.84 -7.83
N PRO A 516 23.63 2.11 -9.15
CA PRO A 516 24.43 1.25 -10.00
C PRO A 516 25.87 1.33 -9.51
N GLU A 517 26.55 0.18 -9.43
CA GLU A 517 27.99 0.15 -9.22
C GLU A 517 28.66 1.05 -10.29
N GLY A 518 29.41 2.07 -9.86
CA GLY A 518 30.05 3.02 -10.77
C GLY A 518 29.23 4.25 -11.16
N ALA A 519 28.15 4.58 -10.43
CA ALA A 519 27.55 5.91 -10.52
C ALA A 519 28.59 7.00 -10.17
N ASP A 520 28.51 8.15 -10.83
CA ASP A 520 29.30 9.33 -10.49
C ASP A 520 28.91 9.90 -9.11
N GLU A 521 29.61 10.95 -8.67
CA GLU A 521 29.31 11.66 -7.42
C GLU A 521 27.88 12.23 -7.36
N PHE A 522 27.23 12.36 -8.51
CA PHE A 522 25.86 12.86 -8.65
C PHE A 522 24.81 11.74 -8.66
N GLY A 523 25.21 10.47 -8.71
CA GLY A 523 24.30 9.34 -8.80
C GLY A 523 23.76 9.09 -10.21
N CYS A 524 24.46 9.55 -11.24
CA CYS A 524 24.19 9.25 -12.64
C CYS A 524 25.20 8.21 -13.17
N LEU A 525 24.75 7.30 -14.02
CA LEU A 525 25.64 6.45 -14.82
C LEU A 525 25.48 6.79 -16.29
N VAL A 526 26.59 7.20 -16.92
CA VAL A 526 26.64 7.51 -18.34
C VAL A 526 27.38 6.39 -19.07
N CYS A 527 26.75 5.78 -20.07
CA CYS A 527 27.36 4.77 -20.92
C CYS A 527 27.02 5.00 -22.41
N VAL A 528 27.73 4.31 -23.29
CA VAL A 528 27.55 4.41 -24.74
C VAL A 528 27.32 3.01 -25.30
N GLU A 529 26.28 2.86 -26.11
CA GLU A 529 25.93 1.61 -26.77
C GLU A 529 25.68 1.86 -28.27
N PRO A 530 25.90 0.87 -29.15
CA PRO A 530 25.53 0.97 -30.55
C PRO A 530 24.00 0.91 -30.70
N ALA A 531 23.44 1.75 -31.56
CA ALA A 531 22.02 1.80 -31.86
C ALA A 531 21.78 1.93 -33.36
N ARG A 532 20.81 1.19 -33.91
CA ARG A 532 20.42 1.31 -35.33
C ARG A 532 19.44 2.46 -35.51
N TYR A 533 19.94 3.58 -36.03
CA TYR A 533 19.11 4.75 -36.39
C TYR A 533 19.64 5.38 -37.70
N PRO A 534 18.77 5.96 -38.52
CA PRO A 534 19.15 6.50 -39.84
C PRO A 534 19.77 7.91 -39.78
N ARG A 535 20.31 8.36 -38.64
CA ARG A 535 20.83 9.73 -38.47
C ARG A 535 22.33 9.71 -38.21
N GLU A 536 23.02 10.81 -38.51
CA GLU A 536 24.45 10.96 -38.23
C GLU A 536 24.74 11.46 -36.80
N ASP A 537 23.68 11.80 -36.04
CA ASP A 537 23.80 12.39 -34.71
C ASP A 537 23.81 11.33 -33.58
N ILE A 538 24.60 11.58 -32.54
CA ILE A 538 24.59 10.79 -31.30
C ILE A 538 23.31 11.13 -30.52
N THR A 539 22.40 10.15 -30.47
CA THR A 539 21.17 10.28 -29.67
C THR A 539 21.46 10.06 -28.20
N VAL A 540 20.71 10.75 -27.34
CA VAL A 540 20.77 10.57 -25.89
C VAL A 540 19.47 9.93 -25.40
N GLN A 541 19.57 8.88 -24.59
CA GLN A 541 18.45 8.19 -23.95
C GLN A 541 18.59 8.22 -22.44
N ILE A 542 17.60 8.78 -21.74
CA ILE A 542 17.51 8.68 -20.29
C ILE A 542 16.88 7.34 -19.89
N HIS A 543 17.38 6.75 -18.81
CA HIS A 543 16.78 5.62 -18.09
C HIS A 543 16.47 6.10 -16.68
N LEU A 544 15.22 6.51 -16.45
CA LEU A 544 14.77 7.07 -15.19
C LEU A 544 14.10 6.00 -14.33
N LEU A 545 14.62 5.75 -13.14
CA LEU A 545 13.99 4.87 -12.17
C LEU A 545 12.85 5.60 -11.45
N LEU A 546 11.62 5.13 -11.66
CA LEU A 546 10.40 5.62 -11.01
C LEU A 546 9.78 4.47 -10.19
N GLY A 547 10.07 4.45 -8.89
CA GLY A 547 9.71 3.31 -8.05
C GLY A 547 10.49 2.06 -8.47
N GLN A 548 9.78 0.99 -8.79
CA GLN A 548 10.39 -0.23 -9.32
C GLN A 548 10.47 -0.27 -10.86
N PHE A 549 10.03 0.78 -11.55
CA PHE A 549 9.93 0.81 -13.01
C PHE A 549 11.04 1.68 -13.61
N THR A 550 11.63 1.24 -14.71
CA THR A 550 12.57 2.06 -15.49
C THR A 550 11.85 2.64 -16.70
N VAL A 551 11.73 3.95 -16.76
CA VAL A 551 11.21 4.68 -17.92
C VAL A 551 12.35 5.07 -18.84
N ARG A 552 12.24 4.73 -20.12
CA ARG A 552 13.22 5.08 -21.15
C ARG A 552 12.70 6.20 -22.03
N ARG A 553 13.47 7.26 -22.23
CA ARG A 553 13.06 8.37 -23.11
C ARG A 553 14.23 8.92 -23.92
N LEU A 554 14.01 9.17 -25.20
CA LEU A 554 14.98 9.94 -26.00
C LEU A 554 14.91 11.40 -25.60
N MET A 555 16.08 12.01 -25.40
CA MET A 555 16.16 13.42 -25.06
C MET A 555 15.92 14.31 -26.28
N PRO A 556 15.44 15.55 -26.09
CA PRO A 556 15.11 16.48 -27.17
C PRO A 556 16.36 17.16 -27.78
N PHE A 557 17.55 16.63 -27.48
CA PHE A 557 18.83 17.11 -27.99
C PHE A 557 19.69 15.93 -28.42
N VAL A 558 20.65 16.24 -29.29
CA VAL A 558 21.61 15.29 -29.83
C VAL A 558 23.01 15.91 -29.74
N HIS A 559 24.04 15.06 -29.78
CA HIS A 559 25.42 15.52 -29.87
C HIS A 559 26.00 15.16 -31.23
N HIS A 560 26.83 16.06 -31.77
CA HIS A 560 27.66 15.73 -32.93
C HIS A 560 28.92 15.01 -32.45
N LEU A 561 29.41 14.05 -33.25
CA LEU A 561 30.65 13.32 -32.97
C LEU A 561 31.85 14.26 -32.77
N ASP A 562 31.89 15.36 -33.52
CA ASP A 562 33.01 16.31 -33.44
C ASP A 562 33.00 17.16 -32.15
N ALA A 563 31.85 17.26 -31.47
CA ALA A 563 31.77 17.98 -30.20
C ALA A 563 32.60 17.31 -29.10
N PHE A 564 32.85 16.00 -29.20
CA PHE A 564 33.70 15.26 -28.25
C PHE A 564 35.19 15.29 -28.61
N LYS A 565 35.57 15.77 -29.80
CA LYS A 565 36.97 15.85 -30.25
C LYS A 565 37.58 17.24 -30.07
N ALA A 566 36.75 18.26 -29.86
CA ALA A 566 37.14 19.66 -29.99
C ALA A 566 37.81 20.23 -28.72
N GLU A 567 37.62 19.63 -27.54
CA GLU A 567 38.27 20.11 -26.31
C GLU A 567 39.79 19.90 -26.33
N GLU A 568 40.30 18.89 -27.05
CA GLU A 568 41.74 18.66 -27.25
C GLU A 568 42.43 19.77 -28.07
N LEU A 569 41.66 20.56 -28.85
CA LEU A 569 42.17 21.69 -29.63
C LEU A 569 42.15 23.01 -28.86
N ALA A 570 41.27 23.19 -27.87
CA ALA A 570 41.19 24.42 -27.09
C ALA A 570 42.30 24.51 -26.03
N GLU A 571 42.68 23.40 -25.41
CA GLU A 571 43.77 23.35 -24.41
C GLU A 571 45.18 23.36 -25.04
N ASN A 572 45.33 22.93 -26.29
CA ASN A 572 46.60 23.05 -27.04
C ASN A 572 46.79 24.41 -27.72
N SER A 573 45.81 25.31 -27.60
CA SER A 573 45.81 26.66 -28.19
C SER A 573 45.88 27.79 -27.14
N ALA A 574 45.87 27.45 -25.85
CA ALA A 574 46.02 28.36 -24.70
C ALA A 574 47.37 28.09 -24.02
#